data_AF-A0A369W7D5-F1
#
_entry.id   AF-A0A369W7D5-F1
#
_cell.length_a   1.000
_cell.length_b   1.000
_cell.length_c   1.000
_cell.angle_alpha   90.00
_cell.angle_beta   90.00
_cell.angle_gamma   90.00
#
_symmetry.space_group_name_H-M   'P 1'
#
loop_
_entity.id
_entity.type
_entity.pdbx_description
1 polymer ?
#
loop_
_entity_poly.entity_id
_entity_poly.type
_entity_poly.pdbx_seq_one_letter_code
_entity_poly.pdbx_strand_id
1 'polypeptide(L)'
;MAALLVGATWPAAAFGQPESKLVRGLDKPTIAAMWCSALFFEESFWHDEGSDWSYYYDDLAYILENDLHDGLMEAGLGEAEIDEAWAIFDDAAMALSESDEAGFLAQLEACEDAHGHLTPAPKS
;
A
#
# COMPACT_ATOMS: atom_id res chain seq x y z
N MET A 1 -20.24 -7.62 -25.16
CA MET A 1 -20.11 -7.37 -23.72
C MET A 1 -19.33 -8.54 -23.13
N ALA A 2 -18.03 -8.38 -22.95
CA ALA A 2 -17.19 -9.37 -22.29
C ALA A 2 -16.75 -8.73 -20.96
N ALA A 3 -17.35 -9.18 -19.87
CA ALA A 3 -16.87 -8.87 -18.53
C ALA A 3 -15.57 -9.66 -18.32
N LEU A 4 -14.44 -8.99 -18.45
CA LEU A 4 -13.16 -9.50 -17.99
C LEU A 4 -13.15 -9.37 -16.48
N LEU A 5 -13.67 -10.41 -15.81
CA LEU A 5 -13.22 -10.74 -14.46
C LEU A 5 -11.77 -11.22 -14.61
N VAL A 6 -10.84 -10.27 -14.68
CA VAL A 6 -9.42 -10.57 -14.45
C VAL A 6 -9.40 -11.05 -13.01
N GLY A 7 -9.29 -12.38 -12.86
CA GLY A 7 -9.00 -13.00 -11.58
C GLY A 7 -7.66 -12.49 -11.13
N ALA A 8 -7.69 -11.41 -10.34
CA ALA A 8 -6.61 -10.98 -9.48
C ALA A 8 -6.36 -12.12 -8.48
N THR A 9 -5.63 -13.15 -8.91
CA THR A 9 -4.92 -14.03 -7.99
C THR A 9 -3.73 -13.25 -7.49
N TRP A 10 -4.01 -12.28 -6.63
CA TRP A 10 -2.98 -11.61 -5.87
C TRP A 10 -2.26 -12.69 -5.05
N PRO A 11 -0.92 -12.68 -4.98
CA PRO A 11 -0.20 -13.40 -3.94
C PRO A 11 -0.45 -12.69 -2.59
N ALA A 12 -1.71 -12.55 -2.18
CA ALA A 12 -2.16 -11.75 -1.03
C ALA A 12 -1.92 -12.44 0.33
N ALA A 13 -0.87 -13.26 0.48
CA ALA A 13 -0.76 -14.08 1.70
C ALA A 13 0.63 -14.64 2.05
N ALA A 14 1.73 -14.05 1.60
CA ALA A 14 3.07 -14.51 2.02
C ALA A 14 3.99 -13.39 2.54
N PHE A 15 3.46 -12.19 2.70
CA PHE A 15 4.21 -11.04 3.20
C PHE A 15 3.86 -10.83 4.66
N GLY A 16 4.85 -10.51 5.49
CA GLY A 16 4.72 -10.31 6.94
C GLY A 16 3.97 -9.02 7.27
N GLN A 17 2.75 -8.88 6.75
CA GLN A 17 1.88 -7.73 6.96
C GLN A 17 1.57 -7.57 8.46
N PRO A 18 1.38 -6.33 8.94
CA PRO A 18 1.02 -6.08 10.32
C PRO A 18 -0.29 -6.77 10.68
N GLU A 19 -0.30 -7.50 11.79
CA GLU A 19 -1.54 -8.01 12.38
C GLU A 19 -2.02 -7.05 13.49
N SER A 20 -3.22 -6.50 13.33
CA SER A 20 -3.88 -5.71 14.38
C SER A 20 -5.34 -6.11 14.53
N LYS A 21 -5.95 -5.76 15.67
CA LYS A 21 -7.39 -5.99 15.88
C LYS A 21 -8.26 -5.12 14.97
N LEU A 22 -7.75 -3.96 14.56
CA LEU A 22 -8.45 -3.01 13.69
C LEU A 22 -8.61 -3.59 12.28
N VAL A 23 -7.58 -4.29 11.78
CA VAL A 23 -7.58 -4.82 10.42
C VAL A 23 -8.01 -6.28 10.32
N ARG A 24 -8.13 -7.01 11.44
CA ARG A 24 -8.53 -8.43 11.45
C ARG A 24 -9.91 -8.70 10.85
N GLY A 25 -10.79 -7.70 10.85
CA GLY A 25 -12.14 -7.79 10.27
C GLY A 25 -12.22 -7.42 8.79
N LEU A 26 -11.15 -6.85 8.22
CA LEU A 26 -11.11 -6.39 6.84
C LEU A 26 -10.86 -7.57 5.89
N ASP A 27 -11.29 -7.41 4.65
CA ASP A 27 -10.95 -8.37 3.61
C ASP A 27 -9.47 -8.28 3.22
N LYS A 28 -8.95 -9.38 2.66
CA LYS A 28 -7.54 -9.46 2.27
C LYS A 28 -7.14 -8.42 1.23
N PRO A 29 -7.95 -8.11 0.19
CA PRO A 29 -7.65 -7.02 -0.72
C PRO A 29 -7.44 -5.68 -0.03
N THR A 30 -8.28 -5.32 0.94
CA THR A 30 -8.17 -4.09 1.72
C THR A 30 -6.87 -4.05 2.50
N ILE A 31 -6.55 -5.13 3.23
CA ILE A 31 -5.28 -5.24 3.99
C ILE A 31 -4.06 -5.12 3.07
N ALA A 32 -4.12 -5.75 1.89
CA ALA A 32 -3.03 -5.70 0.92
C ALA A 32 -2.88 -4.29 0.29
N ALA A 33 -3.98 -3.60 0.02
CA ALA A 33 -3.93 -2.21 -0.45
C ALA A 33 -3.38 -1.27 0.63
N MET A 34 -3.76 -1.43 1.90
CA MET A 34 -3.15 -0.67 3.02
C MET A 34 -1.63 -0.90 3.09
N TRP A 35 -1.19 -2.14 2.88
CA TRP A 35 0.22 -2.48 2.86
C TRP A 35 0.98 -1.85 1.68
N CYS A 36 0.43 -1.94 0.47
CA CYS A 36 1.05 -1.29 -0.69
C CYS A 36 1.09 0.23 -0.54
N SER A 37 0.06 0.84 0.04
CA SER A 37 0.04 2.26 0.34
C SER A 37 1.21 2.68 1.24
N ALA A 38 1.40 1.97 2.36
CA ALA A 38 2.50 2.25 3.28
C ALA A 38 3.88 2.04 2.65
N LEU A 39 4.05 0.99 1.83
CA LEU A 39 5.30 0.75 1.11
C LEU A 39 5.63 1.85 0.10
N PHE A 40 4.63 2.34 -0.64
CA PHE A 40 4.82 3.45 -1.57
C PHE A 40 5.14 4.74 -0.82
N PHE A 41 4.43 5.03 0.26
CA PHE A 41 4.71 6.21 1.07
C PHE A 41 6.15 6.18 1.61
N GLU A 42 6.57 5.04 2.15
CA GLU A 42 7.96 4.84 2.62
C GLU A 42 8.99 5.00 1.49
N GLU A 43 8.75 4.42 0.31
CA GLU A 43 9.64 4.56 -0.85
C GLU A 43 9.80 6.02 -1.30
N SER A 44 8.77 6.86 -1.13
CA SER A 44 8.85 8.29 -1.48
C SER A 44 9.97 9.03 -0.76
N PHE A 45 10.37 8.58 0.44
CA PHE A 45 11.46 9.14 1.26
C PHE A 45 12.84 8.63 0.89
N TRP A 46 12.94 7.53 0.14
CA TRP A 46 14.21 7.01 -0.40
C TRP A 46 14.69 7.81 -1.62
N HIS A 47 13.80 8.65 -2.19
CA HIS A 47 14.11 9.54 -3.28
C HIS A 47 14.36 10.98 -2.80
N ASP A 48 15.10 11.75 -3.61
CA ASP A 48 15.32 13.17 -3.33
C ASP A 48 13.97 13.89 -3.21
N GLU A 49 13.81 14.68 -2.14
CA GLU A 49 12.60 15.46 -1.88
C GLU A 49 12.26 16.33 -3.11
N GLY A 50 11.04 16.16 -3.62
CA GLY A 50 10.55 16.90 -4.79
C GLY A 50 11.07 16.38 -6.15
N SER A 51 11.72 15.22 -6.18
CA SER A 51 12.01 14.52 -7.43
C SER A 51 10.77 13.87 -8.03
N ASP A 52 10.79 13.61 -9.34
CA ASP A 52 9.69 12.93 -10.04
C ASP A 52 9.40 11.55 -9.44
N TRP A 53 10.42 10.84 -8.94
CA TRP A 53 10.26 9.54 -8.29
C TRP A 53 9.65 9.64 -6.89
N SER A 54 10.05 10.64 -6.10
CA SER A 54 9.41 10.94 -4.81
C SER A 54 7.92 11.22 -4.99
N TYR A 55 7.56 12.10 -5.95
CA TYR A 55 6.16 12.38 -6.27
C TYR A 55 5.40 11.19 -6.83
N TYR A 56 6.04 10.36 -7.66
CA TYR A 56 5.39 9.17 -8.22
C TYR A 56 4.92 8.22 -7.12
N TYR A 57 5.77 7.92 -6.14
CA TYR A 57 5.41 7.02 -5.05
C TYR A 57 4.45 7.66 -4.04
N ASP A 58 4.61 8.95 -3.74
CA ASP A 58 3.65 9.70 -2.91
C ASP A 58 2.24 9.73 -3.55
N ASP A 59 2.15 9.95 -4.86
CA ASP A 59 0.88 9.90 -5.60
C ASP A 59 0.25 8.49 -5.56
N LEU A 60 1.04 7.42 -5.70
CA LEU A 60 0.54 6.05 -5.60
C LEU A 60 -0.01 5.74 -4.21
N ALA A 61 0.69 6.16 -3.15
CA ALA A 61 0.22 6.04 -1.78
C ALA A 61 -1.09 6.81 -1.59
N TYR A 62 -1.12 8.08 -1.97
CA TYR A 62 -2.31 8.93 -1.82
C TYR A 62 -3.54 8.39 -2.57
N ILE A 63 -3.37 7.89 -3.79
CA ILE A 63 -4.49 7.29 -4.55
C ILE A 63 -5.04 6.08 -3.80
N LEU A 64 -4.17 5.19 -3.32
CA LEU A 64 -4.60 4.01 -2.54
C LEU A 64 -5.28 4.41 -1.23
N GLU A 65 -4.77 5.40 -0.52
CA GLU A 65 -5.39 5.89 0.73
C GLU A 65 -6.79 6.43 0.49
N ASN A 66 -7.00 7.20 -0.57
CA ASN A 66 -8.34 7.71 -0.89
C ASN A 66 -9.31 6.57 -1.22
N ASP A 67 -8.87 5.58 -2.01
CA ASP A 67 -9.69 4.42 -2.36
C ASP A 67 -9.99 3.55 -1.12
N LEU A 68 -9.02 3.44 -0.20
CA LEU A 68 -9.16 2.72 1.06
C LEU A 68 -10.09 3.43 2.04
N HIS A 69 -10.01 4.75 2.14
CA HIS A 69 -10.72 5.53 3.14
C HIS A 69 -12.24 5.27 3.08
N ASP A 70 -12.83 5.38 1.88
CA ASP A 70 -14.25 5.09 1.68
C ASP A 70 -14.58 3.63 2.02
N GLY A 71 -13.73 2.68 1.61
CA GLY A 71 -13.92 1.25 1.91
C GLY A 71 -13.82 0.90 3.40
N LEU A 72 -12.92 1.54 4.13
CA LEU A 72 -12.74 1.35 5.58
C LEU A 72 -13.91 1.95 6.37
N MET A 73 -14.40 3.12 5.95
CA MET A 73 -15.60 3.73 6.51
C MET A 73 -16.84 2.86 6.26
N GLU A 74 -16.98 2.29 5.06
CA GLU A 74 -18.04 1.32 4.73
C GLU A 74 -17.92 0.01 5.55
N ALA A 75 -16.69 -0.41 5.88
CA ALA A 75 -16.41 -1.53 6.77
C ALA A 75 -16.70 -1.22 8.26
N GLY A 76 -17.06 0.03 8.57
CA GLY A 76 -17.50 0.47 9.89
C GLY A 76 -16.39 0.97 10.81
N LEU A 77 -15.18 1.21 10.27
CA LEU A 77 -14.13 1.90 11.00
C LEU A 77 -14.45 3.39 11.04
N GLY A 78 -14.21 4.04 12.18
CA GLY A 78 -14.22 5.49 12.27
C GLY A 78 -12.87 6.09 11.88
N GLU A 79 -12.85 7.40 11.59
CA GLU A 79 -11.64 8.19 11.28
C GLU A 79 -10.43 7.86 12.16
N ALA A 80 -10.61 7.88 13.49
CA ALA A 80 -9.52 7.60 14.43
C ALA A 80 -8.99 6.16 14.34
N GLU A 81 -9.84 5.19 13.98
CA GLU A 81 -9.44 3.80 13.77
C GLU A 81 -8.73 3.62 12.43
N ILE A 82 -9.11 4.40 11.41
CA ILE A 82 -8.43 4.45 10.12
C ILE A 82 -7.03 5.03 10.31
N ASP A 83 -6.90 6.16 11.01
CA ASP A 83 -5.60 6.77 11.34
C ASP A 83 -4.70 5.82 12.14
N GLU A 84 -5.25 5.14 13.16
CA GLU A 84 -4.50 4.17 13.96
C GLU A 84 -4.08 2.96 13.11
N ALA A 85 -4.96 2.48 12.23
CA ALA A 85 -4.63 1.38 11.35
C ALA A 85 -3.57 1.78 10.33
N TRP A 86 -3.61 3.00 9.79
CA TRP A 86 -2.59 3.52 8.89
C TRP A 86 -1.22 3.62 9.59
N ALA A 87 -1.17 4.19 10.80
CA ALA A 87 0.07 4.32 11.57
C ALA A 87 0.75 2.96 11.84
N ILE A 88 -0.03 1.89 12.06
CA ILE A 88 0.52 0.53 12.24
C ILE A 88 1.19 0.02 10.96
N PHE A 89 0.64 0.36 9.80
CA PHE A 89 1.19 -0.07 8.52
C PHE A 89 2.40 0.76 8.12
N ASP A 90 2.36 2.07 8.35
CA ASP A 90 3.48 3.00 8.18
C ASP A 90 4.70 2.58 9.03
N ASP A 91 4.51 2.40 10.35
CA ASP A 91 5.56 1.95 11.27
C ASP A 91 6.22 0.64 10.81
N ALA A 92 5.43 -0.28 10.26
CA ALA A 92 5.92 -1.57 9.80
C ALA A 92 6.62 -1.51 8.45
N ALA A 93 6.17 -0.64 7.54
CA ALA A 93 6.85 -0.40 6.26
C ALA A 93 8.23 0.23 6.49
N MET A 94 8.31 1.26 7.35
CA MET A 94 9.57 1.85 7.80
C MET A 94 10.47 0.82 8.50
N ALA A 95 9.93 0.04 9.44
CA ALA A 95 10.73 -1.00 10.10
C ALA A 95 11.28 -2.04 9.11
N LEU A 96 10.51 -2.39 8.08
CA LEU A 96 10.95 -3.30 7.03
C LEU A 96 12.03 -2.66 6.14
N SER A 97 11.84 -1.41 5.71
CA SER A 97 12.82 -0.69 4.87
C SER A 97 14.19 -0.59 5.57
N GLU A 98 14.20 -0.38 6.89
CA GLU A 98 15.42 -0.28 7.68
C GLU A 98 16.07 -1.65 8.00
N SER A 99 15.27 -2.69 8.22
CA SER A 99 15.76 -3.97 8.75
C SER A 99 16.01 -5.06 7.69
N ASP A 100 15.31 -4.99 6.55
CA ASP A 100 15.39 -5.94 5.44
C ASP A 100 15.06 -5.25 4.10
N GLU A 101 16.00 -4.43 3.62
CA GLU A 101 15.90 -3.72 2.34
C GLU A 101 15.53 -4.65 1.16
N ALA A 102 16.09 -5.86 1.11
CA ALA A 102 15.78 -6.83 0.06
C ALA A 102 14.32 -7.33 0.15
N GLY A 103 13.83 -7.55 1.37
CA GLY A 103 12.44 -7.91 1.64
C GLY A 103 11.47 -6.75 1.38
N PHE A 104 11.88 -5.51 1.64
CA PHE A 104 11.15 -4.30 1.29
C PHE A 104 11.00 -4.15 -0.23
N LEU A 105 12.11 -4.15 -0.98
CA LEU A 105 12.11 -3.98 -2.43
C LEU A 105 11.31 -5.09 -3.16
N ALA A 106 11.40 -6.34 -2.69
CA ALA A 106 10.61 -7.43 -3.26
C ALA A 106 9.09 -7.24 -3.07
N GLN A 107 8.68 -6.55 -2.00
CA GLN A 107 7.28 -6.25 -1.74
C GLN A 107 6.82 -5.01 -2.49
N LEU A 108 7.70 -4.00 -2.58
CA LEU A 108 7.48 -2.81 -3.40
C LEU A 108 7.23 -3.21 -4.86
N GLU A 109 8.09 -4.04 -5.47
CA GLU A 109 7.92 -4.55 -6.84
C GLU A 109 6.56 -5.26 -7.03
N ALA A 110 6.16 -6.08 -6.06
CA ALA A 110 4.87 -6.77 -6.12
C ALA A 110 3.68 -5.80 -6.03
N CYS A 111 3.80 -4.71 -5.28
CA CYS A 111 2.81 -3.65 -5.20
C CYS A 111 2.79 -2.81 -6.47
N GLU A 112 3.94 -2.50 -7.07
CA GLU A 112 4.03 -1.83 -8.37
C GLU A 112 3.38 -2.66 -9.49
N ASP A 113 3.58 -3.98 -9.52
CA ASP A 113 2.90 -4.85 -10.49
C ASP A 113 1.36 -4.83 -10.31
N ALA A 114 0.89 -4.58 -9.10
CA ALA A 114 -0.54 -4.49 -8.79
C ALA A 114 -1.14 -3.09 -9.04
N HIS A 115 -0.35 -2.03 -8.84
CA HIS A 115 -0.86 -0.65 -8.72
C HIS A 115 -0.07 0.41 -9.53
N GLY A 116 1.12 0.12 -10.04
CA GLY A 116 2.00 0.99 -10.85
C GLY A 116 1.49 1.30 -12.27
N HIS A 117 0.19 1.11 -12.50
CA HIS A 117 -0.52 1.59 -13.68
C HIS A 117 -1.50 2.72 -13.35
N LEU A 118 -1.62 3.13 -12.08
CA LEU A 118 -2.46 4.25 -11.65
C LEU A 118 -1.88 5.59 -12.11
N THR A 119 -0.55 5.70 -12.17
CA THR A 119 0.21 6.84 -12.71
C THR A 119 1.38 6.33 -13.58
N PRO A 120 1.83 7.08 -14.60
CA PRO A 120 3.00 6.68 -15.38
C PRO A 120 4.29 6.85 -14.57
N ALA A 121 5.11 5.80 -14.48
CA ALA A 121 6.42 5.89 -13.85
C ALA A 121 7.33 6.91 -14.58
N PRO A 122 8.14 7.70 -13.84
CA PRO A 122 9.14 8.59 -14.42
C PRO A 122 10.12 7.84 -15.34
N LYS A 123 10.73 8.57 -16.27
CA LYS A 123 11.82 8.02 -17.08
C LYS A 123 13.11 8.06 -16.28
N SER A 124 13.87 6.96 -16.34
CA SER A 124 15.24 6.84 -15.83
C SER A 124 16.17 7.93 -16.35
#